data_AF-A0AAD6QSA7-F1
#
_entry.id   AF-A0AAD6QSA7-F1
#
_cell.length_a   1.000
_cell.length_b   1.000
_cell.length_c   1.000
_cell.angle_alpha   90.00
_cell.angle_beta   90.00
_cell.angle_gamma   90.00
#
_symmetry.space_group_name_H-M   'P 1'
#
loop_
_entity.id
_entity.type
_entity.pdbx_description
1 polymer ?
#
loop_
_entity_poly.entity_id
_entity_poly.type
_entity_poly.pdbx_seq_one_letter_code
_entity_poly.pdbx_strand_id
1 'polypeptide(L)'
;MEVPMKRLVRKIDNEGNSILHTVGIKRKDFVSEKMEGPAFLLQEELLWFERVEEVTPPHFISHHNSQNLSAEGLFVTANSELRSSAKEWMKSTAEGSSVVAVLIATVAFAAAYTFPGGPNQSTGVPVLVNKPFFVVFTVSDVLSLTFALTSVVTFLSILSSPFRFKDFKHTLPNKLMAGFTFLFLSVAMMMVAFGSTIFLTIYNKENWAKVTLYSVSFIPVCIFALSYFPLYSSLSKTYKYLLENFPLTKLVLSKPCMMMSKCLKCCQVQTSESHIP
;
A
#
# COMPACT_ATOMS: atom_id res chain seq x y z
N MET A 1 11.03 -27.64 -24.18
CA MET A 1 11.01 -26.31 -24.82
C MET A 1 12.36 -25.56 -24.69
N GLU A 2 13.46 -26.23 -24.34
CA GLU A 2 14.74 -25.57 -23.99
C GLU A 2 15.66 -25.25 -25.19
N VAL A 3 15.57 -26.03 -26.27
CA VAL A 3 16.44 -25.88 -27.46
C VAL A 3 16.12 -24.61 -28.28
N PRO A 4 14.85 -24.19 -28.48
CA PRO A 4 14.52 -22.95 -29.19
C PRO A 4 15.04 -21.70 -28.47
N MET A 5 14.92 -21.64 -27.14
CA MET A 5 15.31 -20.49 -26.33
C MET A 5 16.83 -20.26 -26.38
N LYS A 6 17.64 -21.33 -26.31
CA LYS A 6 19.11 -21.25 -26.44
C LYS A 6 19.57 -20.71 -27.81
N ARG A 7 18.81 -20.97 -28.88
CA ARG A 7 19.11 -20.45 -30.23
C ARG A 7 18.70 -18.99 -30.40
N LEU A 8 17.55 -18.60 -29.84
CA LEU A 8 17.04 -17.23 -29.88
C LEU A 8 17.93 -16.25 -29.11
N VAL A 9 18.39 -16.65 -27.93
CA VAL A 9 19.24 -15.80 -27.06
C VAL A 9 20.61 -15.49 -27.69
N ARG A 10 21.06 -16.30 -28.65
CA ARG A 10 22.34 -16.12 -29.37
C ARG A 10 22.18 -15.40 -30.72
N LYS A 11 20.95 -15.10 -31.14
CA LYS A 11 20.69 -14.48 -32.44
C LYS A 11 20.77 -12.96 -32.30
N ILE A 12 21.43 -12.33 -33.25
CA ILE A 12 21.49 -10.88 -33.42
C ILE A 12 20.68 -10.55 -34.68
N ASP A 13 19.94 -9.43 -34.65
CA ASP A 13 19.25 -8.93 -35.84
C ASP A 13 20.19 -8.18 -36.79
N ASN A 14 19.65 -7.66 -37.90
CA ASN A 14 20.42 -6.93 -38.91
C ASN A 14 20.94 -5.57 -38.40
N GLU A 15 20.43 -5.07 -37.28
CA GLU A 15 20.79 -3.80 -36.66
C GLU A 15 21.79 -4.01 -35.51
N GLY A 16 22.24 -5.24 -35.28
CA GLY A 16 23.17 -5.56 -34.20
C GLY A 16 22.49 -5.68 -32.83
N ASN A 17 21.17 -5.70 -32.76
CA ASN A 17 20.43 -5.84 -31.51
C ASN A 17 20.44 -7.31 -31.06
N SER A 18 20.85 -7.54 -29.81
CA SER A 18 20.62 -8.82 -29.14
C SER A 18 19.16 -8.94 -28.68
N ILE A 19 18.74 -10.13 -28.25
CA ILE A 19 17.40 -10.34 -27.69
C ILE A 19 17.05 -9.35 -26.57
N LEU A 20 18.06 -8.93 -25.77
CA LEU A 20 17.89 -7.98 -24.69
C LEU A 20 17.59 -6.56 -25.21
N HIS A 21 18.20 -6.17 -26.33
CA HIS A 21 17.88 -4.91 -27.00
C HIS A 21 16.47 -4.94 -27.58
N THR A 22 16.07 -6.05 -28.21
CA THR A 22 14.71 -6.19 -28.77
C THR A 22 13.63 -6.05 -27.70
N VAL A 23 13.85 -6.64 -26.53
CA VAL A 23 12.94 -6.51 -25.37
C VAL A 23 12.93 -5.09 -24.81
N GLY A 24 14.02 -4.34 -24.96
CA GLY A 24 14.09 -2.95 -24.53
C GLY A 24 13.34 -1.95 -25.41
N ILE A 25 12.95 -2.34 -26.62
CA ILE A 25 12.25 -1.46 -27.57
C ILE A 25 10.76 -1.40 -27.23
N LYS A 26 10.22 -0.18 -27.17
CA LYS A 26 8.78 0.10 -26.98
C LYS A 26 7.97 -0.65 -28.04
N ARG A 27 7.11 -1.57 -27.60
CA ARG A 27 6.25 -2.38 -28.47
C ARG A 27 5.20 -1.44 -29.11
N LYS A 28 5.39 -1.06 -30.39
CA LYS A 28 4.51 -0.11 -31.10
C LYS A 28 3.05 -0.57 -31.17
N ASP A 29 2.82 -1.88 -31.13
CA ASP A 29 1.50 -2.49 -31.33
C ASP A 29 0.79 -2.83 -30.00
N PHE A 30 1.42 -2.57 -28.85
CA PHE A 30 0.82 -2.85 -27.54
C PHE A 30 0.10 -1.61 -27.03
N VAL A 31 -1.02 -1.28 -27.65
CA VAL A 31 -2.05 -0.49 -26.97
C VAL A 31 -2.59 -1.40 -25.89
N SER A 32 -2.10 -1.25 -24.66
CA SER A 32 -2.75 -1.88 -23.52
C SER A 32 -4.12 -1.21 -23.36
N GLU A 33 -5.13 -1.73 -24.07
CA GLU A 33 -6.55 -1.55 -23.72
C GLU A 33 -6.85 -2.10 -22.32
N LYS A 34 -5.88 -2.81 -21.73
CA LYS A 34 -5.92 -3.23 -20.33
C LYS A 34 -5.75 -2.02 -19.43
N MET A 35 -6.80 -1.83 -18.63
CA MET A 35 -7.11 -0.89 -17.57
C MET A 35 -6.05 -0.80 -16.43
N GLU A 36 -4.76 -0.89 -16.73
CA GLU A 36 -3.66 -0.85 -15.77
C GLU A 36 -2.89 0.47 -15.95
N GLY A 37 -2.74 1.24 -14.87
CA GLY A 37 -2.09 2.56 -14.91
C GLY A 37 -0.65 2.50 -15.48
N PRO A 38 -0.15 3.59 -16.10
CA PRO A 38 1.14 3.61 -16.79
C PRO A 38 2.34 3.21 -15.92
N ALA A 39 2.25 3.38 -14.60
CA ALA A 39 3.26 2.92 -13.67
C ALA A 39 3.36 1.39 -13.56
N PHE A 40 2.22 0.68 -13.68
CA PHE A 40 2.20 -0.78 -13.68
C PHE A 40 2.70 -1.34 -15.02
N LEU A 41 2.36 -0.69 -16.14
CA LEU A 41 2.91 -1.03 -17.45
C LEU A 41 4.43 -0.91 -17.46
N LEU A 42 4.96 0.20 -16.93
CA LEU A 42 6.41 0.38 -16.81
C LEU A 42 7.06 -0.67 -15.90
N GLN A 43 6.38 -1.04 -14.81
CA GLN A 43 6.86 -2.10 -13.91
C GLN A 43 6.93 -3.45 -14.63
N GLU A 44 5.92 -3.81 -15.44
CA GLU A 44 5.90 -5.05 -16.21
C GLU A 44 7.03 -5.09 -17.24
N GLU A 45 7.23 -4.00 -17.98
CA GLU A 45 8.33 -3.89 -18.96
C GLU A 45 9.71 -3.99 -18.29
N LEU A 46 9.88 -3.42 -17.10
CA LEU A 46 11.11 -3.56 -16.31
C LEU A 46 11.35 -4.99 -15.82
N LEU A 47 10.32 -5.66 -15.30
CA LEU A 47 10.41 -7.05 -14.84
C LEU A 47 10.63 -8.01 -16.01
N TRP A 48 10.05 -7.71 -17.18
CA TRP A 48 10.25 -8.46 -18.40
C TRP A 48 11.69 -8.30 -18.90
N PHE A 49 12.22 -7.07 -18.92
CA PHE A 49 13.60 -6.79 -19.29
C PHE A 49 14.60 -7.53 -18.41
N GLU A 50 14.43 -7.47 -17.09
CA GLU A 50 15.31 -8.18 -16.14
C GLU A 50 15.23 -9.72 -16.27
N ARG A 51 14.02 -10.26 -16.51
CA ARG A 51 13.85 -11.70 -16.75
C ARG A 51 14.60 -12.16 -18.00
N VAL A 52 14.63 -11.33 -19.04
CA VAL A 52 15.39 -11.62 -20.27
C VAL A 52 16.89 -11.43 -20.04
N GLU A 53 17.29 -10.47 -19.22
CA GLU A 53 18.68 -10.26 -18.81
C GLU A 53 19.24 -11.49 -18.08
N GLU A 54 18.47 -12.08 -17.15
CA GLU A 54 18.87 -13.25 -16.36
C GLU A 54 19.16 -14.49 -17.22
N VAL A 55 18.41 -14.68 -18.31
CA VAL A 55 18.60 -15.82 -19.24
C VAL A 55 19.61 -15.53 -20.34
N THR A 56 20.09 -14.29 -20.45
CA THR A 56 21.03 -13.85 -21.48
C THR A 56 22.47 -14.11 -21.02
N PRO A 57 23.33 -14.76 -21.84
CA PRO A 57 24.72 -14.98 -21.51
C PRO A 57 25.45 -13.66 -21.21
N PRO A 58 26.39 -13.62 -20.25
CA PRO A 58 27.05 -12.38 -19.82
C PRO A 58 27.67 -11.54 -20.94
N HIS A 59 28.23 -12.20 -21.97
CA HIS A 59 28.83 -11.51 -23.12
C HIS A 59 27.82 -10.73 -23.98
N PHE A 60 26.53 -11.09 -23.93
CA PHE A 60 25.46 -10.39 -24.64
C PHE A 60 24.82 -9.25 -23.82
N ILE A 61 25.08 -9.18 -22.51
CA ILE A 61 24.59 -8.09 -21.64
C ILE A 61 25.38 -6.81 -21.92
N SER A 62 26.71 -6.94 -22.04
CA SER A 62 27.61 -5.84 -22.42
C SER A 62 27.72 -5.62 -23.93
N HIS A 63 26.94 -6.33 -24.74
CA HIS A 63 26.91 -6.14 -26.18
C HIS A 63 26.30 -4.78 -26.52
N HIS A 64 26.88 -4.11 -27.51
CA HIS A 64 26.36 -2.84 -28.02
C HIS A 64 25.81 -3.06 -29.42
N ASN A 65 24.67 -2.43 -29.72
CA ASN A 65 24.09 -2.49 -31.07
C ASN A 65 24.88 -1.62 -32.07
N SER A 66 24.43 -1.57 -33.33
CA SER A 66 25.09 -0.79 -34.38
C SER A 66 25.10 0.73 -34.12
N GLN A 67 24.27 1.21 -33.18
CA GLN A 67 24.25 2.60 -32.70
C GLN A 67 25.18 2.82 -31.50
N ASN A 68 25.96 1.81 -31.12
CA ASN A 68 26.84 1.80 -29.95
C ASN A 68 26.10 2.00 -28.62
N LEU A 69 24.82 1.61 -28.55
CA LEU A 69 24.00 1.64 -27.33
C LEU A 69 24.00 0.27 -26.66
N SER A 70 24.04 0.26 -25.34
CA SER A 70 23.73 -0.94 -24.55
C SER A 70 22.22 -1.19 -24.49
N ALA A 71 21.83 -2.43 -24.16
CA ALA A 71 20.42 -2.77 -24.05
C ALA A 71 19.68 -1.94 -22.97
N GLU A 72 20.33 -1.67 -21.83
CA GLU A 72 19.78 -0.79 -20.77
C GLU A 72 19.64 0.65 -21.28
N GLY A 73 20.64 1.17 -22.01
CA GLY A 73 20.60 2.51 -22.59
C GLY A 73 19.49 2.67 -23.62
N LEU A 74 19.26 1.62 -24.43
CA LEU A 74 18.16 1.57 -25.39
C LEU A 74 16.80 1.51 -24.68
N PHE A 75 16.67 0.69 -23.63
CA PHE A 75 15.45 0.59 -22.81
C PHE A 75 15.07 1.94 -22.20
N VAL A 76 16.04 2.64 -21.59
CA VAL A 76 15.84 3.95 -20.95
C VAL A 76 15.38 4.98 -21.97
N THR A 77 15.98 4.99 -23.16
CA THR A 77 15.63 5.91 -24.24
C THR A 77 14.22 5.62 -24.76
N ALA A 78 13.92 4.35 -25.06
CA ALA A 78 12.64 3.92 -25.62
C ALA A 78 11.46 4.09 -24.66
N ASN A 79 11.66 3.91 -23.35
CA ASN A 79 10.62 3.98 -22.33
C ASN A 79 10.62 5.31 -21.54
N SER A 80 11.32 6.32 -22.04
CA SER A 80 11.43 7.64 -21.40
C SER A 80 10.06 8.34 -21.25
N GLU A 81 9.24 8.32 -22.30
CA GLU A 81 7.86 8.84 -22.28
C GLU A 81 6.99 8.07 -21.30
N LEU A 82 7.04 6.74 -21.32
CA LEU A 82 6.26 5.88 -20.42
C LEU A 82 6.62 6.16 -18.96
N ARG A 83 7.92 6.38 -18.67
CA ARG A 83 8.36 6.83 -17.34
C ARG A 83 7.79 8.19 -16.95
N SER A 84 7.73 9.14 -17.87
CA SER A 84 7.14 10.45 -17.61
C SER A 84 5.65 10.31 -17.26
N SER A 85 4.89 9.57 -18.07
CA SER A 85 3.47 9.29 -17.81
C SER A 85 3.25 8.51 -16.52
N ALA A 86 4.09 7.52 -16.22
CA ALA A 86 4.06 6.74 -14.97
C ALA A 86 4.30 7.63 -13.75
N LYS A 87 5.30 8.51 -13.82
CA LYS A 87 5.62 9.49 -12.76
C LYS A 87 4.42 10.40 -12.51
N GLU A 88 3.88 11.01 -13.56
CA GLU A 88 2.75 11.95 -13.44
C GLU A 88 1.51 11.25 -12.87
N TRP A 89 1.21 10.06 -13.38
CA TRP A 89 0.09 9.25 -12.87
C TRP A 89 0.25 8.92 -11.39
N MET A 90 1.44 8.49 -10.95
CA MET A 90 1.69 8.20 -9.53
C MET A 90 1.60 9.46 -8.66
N LYS A 91 2.08 10.60 -9.15
CA LYS A 91 2.02 11.88 -8.44
C LYS A 91 0.57 12.32 -8.25
N SER A 92 -0.20 12.37 -9.34
CA SER A 92 -1.62 12.73 -9.31
C SER A 92 -2.43 11.79 -8.42
N THR A 93 -2.17 10.48 -8.50
CA THR A 93 -2.84 9.47 -7.67
C THR A 93 -2.50 9.66 -6.18
N ALA A 94 -1.22 9.87 -5.85
CA ALA A 94 -0.78 10.09 -4.47
C ALA A 94 -1.33 11.41 -3.89
N GLU A 95 -1.37 12.48 -4.68
CA GLU A 95 -1.97 13.77 -4.28
C GLU A 95 -3.47 13.62 -4.03
N GLY A 96 -4.23 13.07 -4.98
CA GLY A 96 -5.66 12.83 -4.83
C GLY A 96 -5.99 11.96 -3.62
N SER A 97 -5.24 10.88 -3.42
CA SER A 97 -5.44 9.97 -2.28
C SER A 97 -5.03 10.60 -0.94
N SER A 98 -4.01 11.48 -0.94
CA SER A 98 -3.62 12.24 0.25
C SER A 98 -4.73 13.18 0.71
N VAL A 99 -5.39 13.87 -0.23
CA VAL A 99 -6.53 14.75 0.09
C VAL A 99 -7.66 13.94 0.75
N VAL A 100 -8.01 12.79 0.18
CA VAL A 100 -9.04 11.90 0.77
C VAL A 100 -8.63 11.44 2.17
N ALA A 101 -7.37 11.03 2.38
CA ALA A 101 -6.89 10.62 3.69
C ALA A 101 -6.91 11.77 4.72
N VAL A 102 -6.53 12.99 4.34
CA VAL A 102 -6.62 14.18 5.21
C VAL A 102 -8.08 14.51 5.57
N LEU A 103 -9.01 14.36 4.62
CA LEU A 103 -10.44 14.55 4.91
C LEU A 103 -10.93 13.53 5.94
N ILE A 104 -10.57 12.25 5.80
CA ILE A 104 -10.92 11.21 6.77
C ILE A 104 -10.31 11.51 8.14
N ALA A 105 -9.03 11.90 8.19
CA ALA A 105 -8.35 12.26 9.44
C ALA A 105 -9.05 13.45 10.13
N THR A 106 -9.45 14.47 9.37
CA THR A 106 -10.18 15.64 9.88
C THR A 106 -11.53 15.24 10.48
N VAL A 107 -12.29 14.39 9.79
CA VAL A 107 -13.60 13.91 10.29
C VAL A 107 -13.42 13.06 11.55
N ALA A 108 -12.40 12.19 11.60
CA ALA A 108 -12.13 11.35 12.78
C ALA A 108 -11.71 12.23 13.97
N PHE A 109 -10.80 13.18 13.72
CA PHE A 109 -10.38 14.14 14.74
C PHE A 109 -11.57 14.93 15.29
N ALA A 110 -12.46 15.44 14.42
CA ALA A 110 -13.67 16.13 14.87
C ALA A 110 -14.58 15.22 15.70
N ALA A 111 -14.76 13.97 15.31
CA ALA A 111 -15.55 12.97 16.04
C ALA A 111 -14.97 12.68 17.43
N ALA A 112 -13.64 12.64 17.57
CA ALA A 112 -12.96 12.46 18.86
C ALA A 112 -13.34 13.55 19.89
N TYR A 113 -13.51 14.79 19.44
CA TYR A 113 -13.93 15.92 20.30
C TYR A 113 -15.45 16.08 20.41
N THR A 114 -16.20 15.51 19.48
CA THR A 114 -17.68 15.54 19.43
C THR A 114 -18.28 14.17 19.73
N PHE A 115 -17.71 13.48 20.73
CA PHE A 115 -18.14 12.14 21.09
C PHE A 115 -19.63 12.10 21.51
N PRO A 116 -20.34 11.01 21.18
CA PRO A 116 -21.75 10.89 21.47
C PRO A 116 -22.04 11.06 22.97
N GLY A 117 -23.15 11.73 23.28
CA GLY A 117 -23.59 12.00 24.66
C GLY A 117 -22.94 13.23 25.32
N GLY A 118 -21.85 13.76 24.77
CA GLY A 118 -21.19 14.98 25.26
C GLY A 118 -20.57 14.86 26.66
N PRO A 119 -19.82 15.89 27.09
CA PRO A 119 -19.22 15.92 28.42
C PRO A 119 -20.28 16.16 29.50
N ASN A 120 -20.11 15.53 30.66
CA ASN A 120 -20.93 15.82 31.82
C ASN A 120 -20.62 17.24 32.34
N GLN A 121 -21.64 18.07 32.55
CA GLN A 121 -21.49 19.48 32.92
C GLN A 121 -20.76 19.70 34.26
N SER A 122 -20.76 18.72 35.16
CA SER A 122 -20.13 18.83 36.48
C SER A 122 -18.70 18.28 36.56
N THR A 123 -18.34 17.33 35.69
CA THR A 123 -17.06 16.59 35.78
C THR A 123 -16.22 16.67 34.51
N GLY A 124 -16.79 17.11 33.39
CA GLY A 124 -16.12 17.13 32.07
C GLY A 124 -15.91 15.75 31.45
N VAL A 125 -16.19 14.67 32.18
CA VAL A 125 -16.01 13.28 31.72
C VAL A 125 -17.14 12.91 30.75
N PRO A 126 -16.87 12.11 29.69
CA PRO A 126 -17.90 11.64 28.77
C PRO A 126 -19.03 10.91 29.50
N VAL A 127 -20.29 11.32 29.28
CA VAL A 127 -21.47 10.74 29.94
C VAL A 127 -21.61 9.24 29.65
N LEU A 128 -21.17 8.79 28.47
CA LEU A 128 -21.27 7.41 28.01
C LEU A 128 -20.01 6.56 28.31
N VAL A 129 -19.05 7.05 29.09
CA VAL A 129 -17.76 6.37 29.34
C VAL A 129 -17.90 4.93 29.87
N ASN A 130 -18.96 4.66 30.65
CA ASN A 130 -19.21 3.34 31.25
C ASN A 130 -19.85 2.32 30.28
N LYS A 131 -20.16 2.70 29.04
CA LYS A 131 -20.76 1.81 28.04
C LYS A 131 -19.65 1.14 27.21
N PRO A 132 -19.71 -0.19 26.97
CA PRO A 132 -18.66 -0.90 26.22
C PRO A 132 -18.52 -0.37 24.78
N PHE A 133 -19.63 0.02 24.14
CA PHE A 133 -19.61 0.60 22.80
C PHE A 133 -18.93 1.98 22.73
N PHE A 134 -18.82 2.71 23.84
CA PHE A 134 -18.06 3.96 23.90
C PHE A 134 -16.56 3.69 23.77
N VAL A 135 -16.06 2.64 24.43
CA VAL A 135 -14.66 2.21 24.29
C VAL A 135 -14.36 1.77 22.86
N VAL A 136 -15.27 1.00 22.24
CA VAL A 136 -15.13 0.59 20.84
C VAL A 136 -15.11 1.80 19.90
N PHE A 137 -15.98 2.78 20.12
CA PHE A 137 -15.97 4.05 19.39
C PHE A 137 -14.62 4.76 19.50
N THR A 138 -14.15 5.03 20.72
CA THR A 138 -12.90 5.78 20.95
C THR A 138 -11.69 5.05 20.36
N VAL A 139 -11.57 3.73 20.55
CA VAL A 139 -10.44 2.96 20.01
C VAL A 139 -10.48 2.95 18.48
N SER A 140 -11.65 2.73 17.88
CA SER A 140 -11.79 2.67 16.42
C SER A 140 -11.54 4.04 15.78
N ASP A 141 -11.98 5.12 16.41
CA ASP A 141 -11.75 6.48 15.94
C ASP A 141 -10.26 6.87 15.96
N VAL A 142 -9.55 6.56 17.05
CA VAL A 142 -8.09 6.77 17.15
C VAL A 142 -7.33 5.93 16.12
N LEU A 143 -7.73 4.67 15.91
CA LEU A 143 -7.14 3.82 14.88
C LEU A 143 -7.40 4.37 13.48
N SER A 144 -8.63 4.82 13.20
CA SER A 144 -9.01 5.47 11.93
C SER A 144 -8.11 6.66 11.62
N LEU A 145 -7.93 7.56 12.59
CA LEU A 145 -7.08 8.74 12.48
C LEU A 145 -5.61 8.35 12.26
N THR A 146 -5.10 7.40 13.03
CA THR A 146 -3.70 6.95 12.93
C THR A 146 -3.40 6.35 11.56
N PHE A 147 -4.30 5.50 11.04
CA PHE A 147 -4.13 4.92 9.71
C PHE A 147 -4.28 5.95 8.59
N ALA A 148 -5.19 6.92 8.73
CA ALA A 148 -5.30 8.04 7.78
C ALA A 148 -4.00 8.85 7.70
N LEU A 149 -3.45 9.26 8.84
CA LEU A 149 -2.18 10.01 8.89
C LEU A 149 -1.01 9.18 8.35
N THR A 150 -0.95 7.89 8.67
CA THR A 150 0.06 6.97 8.14
C THR A 150 -0.04 6.86 6.61
N SER A 151 -1.27 6.81 6.08
CA SER A 151 -1.51 6.85 4.63
C SER A 151 -1.00 8.15 4.00
N VAL A 152 -1.27 9.30 4.62
CA VAL A 152 -0.78 10.61 4.14
C VAL A 152 0.75 10.62 4.10
N VAL A 153 1.42 10.21 5.17
CA VAL A 153 2.89 10.13 5.21
C VAL A 153 3.43 9.21 4.12
N THR A 154 2.76 8.09 3.87
CA THR A 154 3.15 7.14 2.83
C THR A 154 3.02 7.74 1.42
N PHE A 155 1.92 8.45 1.13
CA PHE A 155 1.74 9.13 -0.15
C PHE A 155 2.71 10.30 -0.33
N LEU A 156 2.97 11.08 0.72
CA LEU A 156 4.02 12.11 0.71
C LEU A 156 5.40 11.49 0.42
N SER A 157 5.69 10.30 0.94
CA SER A 157 6.92 9.57 0.63
C SER A 157 7.05 9.15 -0.84
N ILE A 158 5.93 9.04 -1.57
CA ILE A 158 5.92 8.81 -3.02
C ILE A 158 6.23 10.13 -3.75
N LEU A 159 5.61 11.22 -3.34
CA LEU A 159 5.83 12.55 -3.95
C LEU A 159 7.27 13.04 -3.80
N SER A 160 7.92 12.71 -2.67
CA SER A 160 9.34 13.03 -2.41
C SER A 160 10.33 12.04 -3.05
N SER A 161 9.86 11.03 -3.77
CA SER A 161 10.72 10.01 -4.39
C SER A 161 11.40 10.54 -5.66
N PRO A 162 12.62 10.09 -6.02
CA PRO A 162 13.30 10.54 -7.24
C PRO A 162 12.75 9.97 -8.56
N PHE A 163 11.82 8.99 -8.52
CA PHE A 163 11.21 8.35 -9.71
C PHE A 163 12.23 7.83 -10.73
N ARG A 164 13.26 7.12 -10.27
CA ARG A 164 14.21 6.40 -11.15
C ARG A 164 13.54 5.15 -11.69
N PHE A 165 13.97 4.65 -12.85
CA PHE A 165 13.44 3.40 -13.42
C PHE A 165 13.47 2.23 -12.41
N LYS A 166 14.59 2.06 -11.69
CA LYS A 166 14.75 1.03 -10.66
C LYS A 166 13.71 1.13 -9.53
N ASP A 167 13.23 2.34 -9.22
CA ASP A 167 12.27 2.55 -8.14
C ASP A 167 10.86 2.06 -8.52
N PHE A 168 10.50 2.12 -9.81
CA PHE A 168 9.23 1.61 -10.35
C PHE A 168 9.10 0.09 -10.26
N LYS A 169 10.21 -0.62 -10.03
CA LYS A 169 10.21 -2.07 -9.91
C LYS A 169 9.48 -2.56 -8.66
N HIS A 170 9.83 -2.02 -7.50
CA HIS A 170 9.32 -2.49 -6.20
C HIS A 170 9.00 -1.35 -5.25
N THR A 171 9.92 -0.40 -5.08
CA THR A 171 9.80 0.65 -4.05
C THR A 171 8.55 1.49 -4.23
N LEU A 172 8.30 2.00 -5.44
CA LEU A 172 7.18 2.89 -5.74
C LEU A 172 5.83 2.16 -5.67
N PRO A 173 5.64 1.01 -6.35
CA PRO A 173 4.41 0.23 -6.25
C PRO A 173 4.10 -0.25 -4.83
N ASN A 174 5.11 -0.67 -4.06
CA ASN A 174 4.92 -1.11 -2.67
C ASN A 174 4.48 0.04 -1.76
N LYS A 175 5.08 1.22 -1.90
CA LYS A 175 4.64 2.42 -1.17
C LYS A 175 3.21 2.79 -1.53
N LEU A 176 2.86 2.77 -2.83
CA LEU A 176 1.51 3.07 -3.31
C LEU A 176 0.49 2.09 -2.71
N MET A 177 0.81 0.79 -2.71
CA MET A 177 -0.04 -0.24 -2.12
C MET A 177 -0.18 -0.06 -0.60
N ALA A 178 0.93 0.19 0.11
CA ALA A 178 0.90 0.45 1.55
C ALA A 178 -0.01 1.65 1.89
N GLY A 179 0.11 2.75 1.13
CA GLY A 179 -0.76 3.92 1.28
C GLY A 179 -2.24 3.55 1.15
N PHE A 180 -2.61 2.86 0.07
CA PHE A 180 -3.99 2.41 -0.12
C PHE A 180 -4.48 1.44 0.97
N THR A 181 -3.62 0.54 1.47
CA THR A 181 -4.01 -0.38 2.56
C THR A 181 -4.32 0.35 3.86
N PHE A 182 -3.51 1.37 4.22
CA PHE A 182 -3.78 2.19 5.40
C PHE A 182 -5.03 3.04 5.22
N LEU A 183 -5.25 3.61 4.03
CA LEU A 183 -6.47 4.35 3.73
C LEU A 183 -7.71 3.46 3.86
N PHE A 184 -7.68 2.25 3.32
CA PHE A 184 -8.77 1.29 3.45
C PHE A 184 -9.05 0.92 4.91
N LEU A 185 -7.99 0.62 5.67
CA LEU A 185 -8.12 0.28 7.09
C LEU A 185 -8.67 1.46 7.91
N SER A 186 -8.30 2.70 7.55
CA SER A 186 -8.85 3.92 8.14
C SER A 186 -10.36 4.02 7.90
N VAL A 187 -10.81 3.88 6.65
CA VAL A 187 -12.26 3.89 6.31
C VAL A 187 -13.01 2.79 7.05
N ALA A 188 -12.45 1.57 7.13
CA ALA A 188 -13.08 0.47 7.85
C ALA A 188 -13.25 0.79 9.35
N MET A 189 -12.21 1.31 10.00
CA MET A 189 -12.25 1.70 11.42
C MET A 189 -13.22 2.85 11.66
N MET A 190 -13.27 3.83 10.75
CA MET A 190 -14.26 4.92 10.79
C MET A 190 -15.70 4.39 10.75
N MET A 191 -15.98 3.39 9.93
CA MET A 191 -17.31 2.78 9.88
C MET A 191 -17.66 2.01 11.15
N VAL A 192 -16.68 1.35 11.80
CA VAL A 192 -16.87 0.73 13.12
C VAL A 192 -17.18 1.78 14.19
N ALA A 193 -16.48 2.92 14.16
CA ALA A 193 -16.75 4.04 15.06
C ALA A 193 -18.17 4.59 14.85
N PHE A 194 -18.55 4.85 13.60
CA PHE A 194 -19.90 5.33 13.25
C PHE A 194 -21.00 4.34 13.68
N GLY A 195 -20.80 3.04 13.42
CA GLY A 195 -21.72 1.99 13.88
C GLY A 195 -21.86 1.97 15.40
N SER A 196 -20.75 2.09 16.13
CA SER A 196 -20.75 2.15 17.60
C SER A 196 -21.53 3.35 18.12
N THR A 197 -21.38 4.52 17.48
CA THR A 197 -22.14 5.74 17.79
C THR A 197 -23.64 5.58 17.57
N ILE A 198 -24.06 4.91 16.49
CA ILE A 198 -25.48 4.59 16.25
C ILE A 198 -26.03 3.70 17.37
N PHE A 199 -25.29 2.65 17.75
CA PHE A 199 -25.69 1.76 18.85
C PHE A 199 -25.82 2.49 20.19
N LEU A 200 -24.89 3.40 20.51
CA LEU A 200 -24.94 4.23 21.70
C LEU A 200 -26.14 5.18 21.70
N THR A 201 -26.48 5.77 20.55
CA THR A 201 -27.53 6.78 20.42
C THR A 201 -28.94 6.18 20.37
N ILE A 202 -29.10 5.02 19.71
CA ILE A 202 -30.42 4.40 19.41
C ILE A 202 -30.70 3.21 20.35
N TYR A 203 -29.97 3.04 21.47
CA TYR A 203 -30.08 1.87 22.35
C TYR A 203 -31.53 1.42 22.64
N ASN A 204 -32.48 2.36 22.81
CA ASN A 204 -33.90 2.11 23.10
C ASN A 204 -34.92 2.33 21.95
N LYS A 205 -34.52 2.59 20.69
CA LYS A 205 -35.45 2.81 19.56
C LYS A 205 -35.52 1.60 18.60
N GLU A 206 -36.62 1.52 17.83
CA GLU A 206 -37.03 0.38 16.99
C GLU A 206 -35.92 -0.29 16.17
N ASN A 207 -35.98 -1.63 16.09
CA ASN A 207 -34.99 -2.46 15.41
C ASN A 207 -34.82 -2.15 13.91
N TRP A 208 -35.87 -1.71 13.22
CA TRP A 208 -35.82 -1.40 11.78
C TRP A 208 -34.88 -0.23 11.46
N ALA A 209 -34.87 0.82 12.28
CA ALA A 209 -33.97 1.98 12.08
C ALA A 209 -32.49 1.63 12.32
N LYS A 210 -32.21 0.68 13.22
CA LYS A 210 -30.85 0.18 13.46
C LYS A 210 -30.35 -0.63 12.28
N VAL A 211 -31.18 -1.52 11.74
CA VAL A 211 -30.84 -2.39 10.60
C VAL A 211 -30.60 -1.56 9.33
N THR A 212 -31.44 -0.56 9.05
CA THR A 212 -31.26 0.31 7.88
C THR A 212 -29.98 1.15 7.98
N LEU A 213 -29.72 1.78 9.13
CA LEU A 213 -28.49 2.56 9.32
C LEU A 213 -27.23 1.68 9.22
N TYR A 214 -27.23 0.49 9.82
CA TYR A 214 -26.09 -0.43 9.74
C TYR A 214 -25.83 -0.90 8.30
N SER A 215 -26.89 -1.22 7.55
CA SER A 215 -26.78 -1.60 6.14
C SER A 215 -26.20 -0.47 5.29
N VAL A 216 -26.65 0.77 5.48
CA VAL A 216 -26.16 1.94 4.72
C VAL A 216 -24.70 2.24 5.05
N SER A 217 -24.30 2.10 6.32
CA SER A 217 -22.93 2.30 6.77
C SER A 217 -21.92 1.35 6.13
N PHE A 218 -22.32 0.12 5.77
CA PHE A 218 -21.39 -0.85 5.22
C PHE A 218 -21.14 -0.67 3.71
N ILE A 219 -22.01 0.09 3.02
CA ILE A 219 -21.94 0.30 1.56
C ILE A 219 -20.59 0.88 1.12
N PRO A 220 -20.03 1.94 1.75
CA PRO A 220 -18.74 2.49 1.35
C PRO A 220 -17.59 1.48 1.48
N VAL A 221 -17.61 0.62 2.52
CA VAL A 221 -16.60 -0.42 2.73
C VAL A 221 -16.68 -1.47 1.63
N CYS A 222 -17.89 -1.90 1.24
CA CYS A 222 -18.09 -2.82 0.14
C CYS A 222 -17.62 -2.24 -1.20
N ILE A 223 -17.95 -0.98 -1.48
CA ILE A 223 -17.53 -0.30 -2.71
C ILE A 223 -16.01 -0.19 -2.75
N PHE A 224 -15.38 0.21 -1.65
CA PHE A 224 -13.91 0.24 -1.52
C PHE A 224 -13.33 -1.17 -1.71
N ALA A 225 -13.81 -2.18 -0.98
CA ALA A 225 -13.30 -3.54 -1.11
C ALA A 225 -13.37 -4.05 -2.57
N LEU A 226 -14.50 -3.83 -3.25
CA LEU A 226 -14.68 -4.23 -4.65
C LEU A 226 -13.80 -3.44 -5.62
N SER A 227 -13.59 -2.14 -5.38
CA SER A 227 -12.82 -1.26 -6.28
C SER A 227 -11.31 -1.50 -6.17
N TYR A 228 -10.82 -1.84 -4.97
CA TYR A 228 -9.39 -2.05 -4.72
C TYR A 228 -8.97 -3.52 -4.81
N PHE A 229 -9.91 -4.47 -4.82
CA PHE A 229 -9.62 -5.89 -5.03
C PHE A 229 -8.92 -6.20 -6.36
N PRO A 230 -9.32 -5.61 -7.52
CA PRO A 230 -8.59 -5.77 -8.78
C PRO A 230 -7.14 -5.27 -8.71
N LEU A 231 -6.93 -4.12 -8.04
CA LEU A 231 -5.62 -3.51 -7.85
C LEU A 231 -4.70 -4.42 -6.99
N TYR A 232 -5.24 -4.97 -5.90
CA TYR A 232 -4.52 -5.89 -5.03
C TYR A 232 -4.22 -7.22 -5.74
N SER A 233 -5.16 -7.71 -6.56
CA SER A 233 -4.98 -8.94 -7.37
C SER A 233 -3.84 -8.80 -8.38
N SER A 234 -3.78 -7.68 -9.12
CA SER A 234 -2.70 -7.42 -10.10
C SER A 234 -1.32 -7.35 -9.41
N LEU A 235 -1.24 -6.70 -8.24
CA LEU A 235 -0.02 -6.61 -7.43
C LEU A 235 0.37 -7.91 -6.70
N SER A 236 -0.60 -8.74 -6.30
CA SER A 236 -0.34 -10.00 -5.61
C SER A 236 0.46 -10.98 -6.48
N LYS A 237 0.30 -10.93 -7.80
CA LYS A 237 1.08 -11.75 -8.74
C LYS A 237 2.57 -11.40 -8.67
N THR A 238 2.89 -10.12 -8.53
CA THR A 238 4.26 -9.62 -8.34
C THR A 238 4.80 -9.98 -6.96
N TYR A 239 3.98 -9.88 -5.91
CA TYR A 239 4.37 -10.22 -4.54
C TYR A 239 4.58 -11.73 -4.36
N LYS A 240 3.77 -12.59 -5.00
CA LYS A 240 3.90 -14.05 -4.96
C LYS A 240 5.22 -14.52 -5.56
N TYR A 241 5.64 -13.91 -6.68
CA TYR A 241 6.94 -14.18 -7.33
C TYR A 241 8.14 -13.74 -6.46
N LEU A 242 7.99 -12.65 -5.70
CA LEU A 242 9.02 -12.17 -4.76
C LEU A 242 9.07 -12.97 -3.46
N LEU A 243 7.91 -13.38 -2.94
CA LEU A 243 7.80 -14.17 -1.70
C LEU A 243 8.32 -15.60 -1.90
N GLU A 244 8.24 -16.12 -3.13
CA GLU A 244 8.81 -17.41 -3.52
C GLU A 244 10.35 -17.36 -3.65
N ASN A 245 10.93 -16.18 -3.92
CA ASN A 245 12.38 -15.98 -4.07
C ASN A 245 13.09 -15.34 -2.85
N PHE A 246 12.36 -14.85 -1.84
CA PHE A 246 12.94 -14.28 -0.62
C PHE A 246 12.30 -14.93 0.63
N PRO A 247 13.04 -15.69 1.46
CA PRO A 247 12.49 -16.31 2.66
C PRO A 247 12.45 -15.28 3.80
N LEU A 248 11.71 -14.18 3.63
CA LEU A 248 11.52 -13.20 4.72
C LEU A 248 10.40 -13.59 5.68
N THR A 249 9.67 -14.67 5.42
CA THR A 249 8.59 -15.18 6.26
C THR A 249 9.06 -15.94 7.51
N LYS A 250 10.37 -16.16 7.70
CA LYS A 250 10.90 -16.70 8.97
C LYS A 250 11.39 -15.66 9.97
N LEU A 251 11.49 -14.36 9.62
CA LEU A 251 12.03 -13.36 10.55
C LEU A 251 10.97 -12.62 11.40
N VAL A 252 9.72 -12.55 10.96
CA VAL A 252 8.66 -11.79 11.67
C VAL A 252 7.74 -12.69 12.51
N LEU A 253 7.79 -14.02 12.33
CA LEU A 253 6.89 -14.96 13.03
C LEU A 253 7.60 -16.02 13.90
N SER A 254 8.89 -15.86 14.18
CA SER A 254 9.63 -16.74 15.10
C SER A 254 10.36 -15.95 16.19
N LYS A 255 9.63 -15.12 16.95
CA LYS A 255 9.82 -14.87 18.40
C LYS A 255 8.88 -13.76 18.92
N PRO A 256 7.57 -14.02 19.12
CA PRO A 256 6.74 -13.19 19.99
C PRO A 256 6.80 -13.68 21.45
N CYS A 257 7.99 -14.00 21.98
CA CYS A 257 8.11 -14.45 23.37
C CYS A 257 9.56 -14.36 23.88
N MET A 258 10.03 -13.15 24.24
CA MET A 258 11.07 -13.00 25.30
C MET A 258 11.37 -11.56 25.75
N MET A 259 10.78 -10.52 25.14
CA MET A 259 11.04 -9.13 25.59
C MET A 259 10.03 -8.57 26.59
N MET A 260 8.79 -9.04 26.60
CA MET A 260 7.77 -8.53 27.54
C MET A 260 7.91 -9.07 28.97
N SER A 261 8.56 -10.23 29.16
CA SER A 261 8.81 -10.81 30.49
C SER A 261 9.91 -10.07 31.28
N LYS A 262 10.87 -9.42 30.61
CA LYS A 262 11.95 -8.67 31.28
C LYS A 262 11.53 -7.26 31.69
N CYS A 263 10.66 -6.59 30.92
CA CYS A 263 10.10 -5.29 31.34
C CYS A 263 9.18 -5.42 32.55
N LEU A 264 8.39 -6.49 32.68
CA LEU A 264 7.54 -6.69 33.86
C LEU A 264 8.33 -6.98 35.15
N LYS A 265 9.51 -7.60 35.06
CA LYS A 265 10.38 -7.84 36.22
C LYS A 265 11.16 -6.59 36.66
N CYS A 266 11.49 -5.66 35.74
CA CYS A 266 12.09 -4.38 36.14
C CYS A 266 11.09 -3.44 36.83
N CYS A 267 9.82 -3.41 36.41
CA CYS A 267 8.83 -2.54 37.07
C CYS A 267 8.36 -3.04 38.45
N GLN A 268 8.49 -4.33 38.77
CA GLN A 268 8.11 -4.88 40.09
C GLN A 268 9.21 -4.77 41.14
N VAL A 269 10.47 -4.52 40.76
CA VAL A 269 11.59 -4.35 41.71
C VAL A 269 11.73 -2.89 42.16
N GLN A 270 11.14 -1.92 41.45
CA GLN A 270 11.29 -0.50 41.79
C GLN A 270 10.23 0.04 42.77
N THR A 271 9.25 -0.79 43.18
CA THR A 271 8.14 -0.37 44.07
C THR A 271 8.26 -0.89 45.51
N SER A 272 9.36 -1.53 45.91
CA SER A 272 9.53 -2.07 47.29
C SER A 272 10.55 -1.36 48.18
N GLU A 273 11.17 -0.26 47.76
CA GLU A 273 12.14 0.49 48.57
C GLU A 273 11.84 2.00 48.63
N SER A 274 10.63 2.37 49.04
CA SER A 274 10.36 3.74 49.50
C SER A 274 9.21 3.79 50.51
N HIS A 275 9.44 3.31 51.74
CA HIS A 275 8.80 3.74 53.01
C HIS A 275 9.55 3.01 54.17
N ILE A 276 10.54 3.66 54.80
CA ILE A 276 10.48 4.40 56.11
C ILE A 276 10.42 3.42 57.30
N PRO A 277 11.30 3.55 58.32
CA PRO A 277 11.25 4.64 59.32
C PRO A 277 12.33 5.71 59.18
#